data_AF-A0A2W1TT40-F1
#
_entry.id   AF-A0A2W1TT40-F1
#
_cell.length_a   1.000
_cell.length_b   1.000
_cell.length_c   1.000
_cell.angle_alpha   90.00
_cell.angle_beta   90.00
_cell.angle_gamma   90.00
#
_symmetry.space_group_name_H-M   'P 1'
#
loop_
_entity.id
_entity.type
_entity.pdbx_description
1 polymer ?
#
loop_
_entity_poly.entity_id
_entity_poly.type
_entity_poly.pdbx_seq_one_letter_code
_entity_poly.pdbx_strand_id
1 'polypeptide(L)'
;MLIALWIINGLLALAFLGAGLMKLARPAEALASSGMGWAADFASSHVKLIGLAEVLGAIGLILPLLLDVAPVLTPIAAILLAVLMLGAVVVHLRRKESPAAPIVLAILSIVSAILGFAAL
;
A
#
# COMPACT_ATOMS: atom_id res chain seq x y z
N MET A 1 -14.42 -17.54 1.34
CA MET A 1 -14.05 -16.17 1.78
C MET A 1 -12.59 -16.09 2.19
N LEU A 2 -12.12 -16.96 3.10
CA LEU A 2 -10.71 -16.97 3.54
C LEU A 2 -9.67 -17.14 2.40
N ILE A 3 -9.90 -18.05 1.45
CA ILE A 3 -8.96 -18.23 0.31
C ILE A 3 -8.82 -16.93 -0.50
N ALA A 4 -9.94 -16.25 -0.79
CA ALA A 4 -9.92 -14.99 -1.53
C ALA A 4 -9.19 -13.89 -0.75
N LEU A 5 -9.42 -13.79 0.57
CA LEU A 5 -8.71 -12.86 1.46
C LEU A 5 -7.20 -13.11 1.42
N TRP A 6 -6.76 -14.36 1.55
CA TRP A 6 -5.33 -14.71 1.50
C TRP A 6 -4.68 -14.39 0.16
N ILE A 7 -5.37 -14.66 -0.96
CA ILE A 7 -4.86 -14.31 -2.29
C ILE A 7 -4.71 -12.81 -2.43
N ILE A 8 -5.75 -12.04 -2.06
CA ILE A 8 -5.71 -10.57 -2.18
C ILE A 8 -4.64 -9.99 -1.25
N ASN A 9 -4.58 -10.42 0.01
CA ASN A 9 -3.57 -9.95 0.96
C ASN A 9 -2.15 -10.30 0.51
N GLY A 10 -1.94 -11.50 -0.02
CA GLY A 10 -0.64 -11.90 -0.57
C GLY A 10 -0.20 -11.00 -1.72
N LEU A 11 -1.10 -10.72 -2.68
CA LEU A 11 -0.80 -9.83 -3.80
C LEU A 11 -0.55 -8.39 -3.35
N LEU A 12 -1.39 -7.86 -2.47
CA LEU A 12 -1.22 -6.52 -1.89
C LEU A 12 0.09 -6.43 -1.11
N ALA A 13 0.40 -7.41 -0.26
CA ALA A 13 1.61 -7.43 0.54
C ALA A 13 2.86 -7.44 -0.34
N LEU A 14 2.88 -8.25 -1.40
CA LEU A 14 4.00 -8.25 -2.37
C LEU A 14 4.14 -6.90 -3.08
N ALA A 15 3.03 -6.31 -3.54
CA ALA A 15 3.05 -5.01 -4.22
C ALA A 15 3.55 -3.89 -3.29
N PHE A 16 3.02 -3.81 -2.07
CA PHE A 16 3.38 -2.76 -1.10
C PHE A 16 4.76 -2.97 -0.48
N LEU A 17 5.21 -4.21 -0.23
CA LEU A 17 6.59 -4.47 0.17
C LEU A 17 7.56 -4.05 -0.94
N GLY A 18 7.31 -4.44 -2.18
CA GLY A 18 8.16 -4.06 -3.30
C GLY A 18 8.24 -2.54 -3.47
N ALA A 19 7.08 -1.87 -3.52
CA ALA A 19 7.01 -0.42 -3.66
C ALA A 19 7.63 0.32 -2.45
N GLY A 20 7.29 -0.11 -1.24
CA GLY A 20 7.72 0.53 -0.01
C GLY A 20 9.22 0.36 0.25
N LEU A 21 9.76 -0.84 0.03
CA LEU A 21 11.20 -1.09 0.13
C LEU A 21 11.98 -0.29 -0.90
N MET A 22 11.48 -0.15 -2.14
CA MET A 22 12.13 0.73 -3.13
C MET A 22 12.19 2.18 -2.64
N LYS A 23 11.08 2.70 -2.09
CA LYS A 23 11.02 4.06 -1.52
C LYS A 23 11.99 4.23 -0.35
N LEU A 24 12.13 3.22 0.50
CA LEU A 24 13.04 3.23 1.64
C LEU A 24 14.52 3.08 1.26
N ALA A 25 14.83 2.28 0.24
CA ALA A 25 16.20 1.98 -0.16
C ALA A 25 16.83 3.06 -1.06
N ARG A 26 16.03 3.75 -1.89
CA ARG A 26 16.54 4.65 -2.93
C ARG A 26 16.34 6.13 -2.59
N PRO A 27 17.26 7.04 -2.96
CA PRO A 27 17.03 8.49 -2.87
C PRO A 27 15.84 8.94 -3.73
N ALA A 28 15.23 10.08 -3.37
CA ALA A 28 14.06 10.61 -4.08
C ALA A 28 14.36 10.91 -5.56
N GLU A 29 15.56 11.40 -5.85
CA GLU A 29 16.05 11.71 -7.20
C GLU A 29 16.17 10.45 -8.05
N ALA A 30 16.64 9.35 -7.45
CA ALA A 30 16.75 8.05 -8.13
C ALA A 30 15.37 7.42 -8.38
N LEU A 31 14.40 7.67 -7.52
CA LEU A 31 13.01 7.24 -7.72
C LEU A 31 12.37 8.02 -8.86
N ALA A 32 12.56 9.33 -8.89
CA ALA A 32 12.08 10.21 -9.94
C ALA A 32 12.59 9.81 -11.33
N SER A 33 13.88 9.48 -11.45
CA SER A 33 14.47 9.02 -12.70
C SER A 33 14.02 7.62 -13.14
N SER A 34 13.46 6.82 -12.23
CA SER A 34 12.90 5.49 -12.53
C SER A 34 11.39 5.45 -12.81
N GLY A 35 10.79 6.61 -13.12
CA GLY A 35 9.37 6.71 -13.47
C GLY A 35 8.45 7.06 -12.30
N MET A 36 8.96 7.23 -11.08
CA MET A 36 8.23 7.83 -9.95
C MET A 36 8.47 9.33 -9.89
N GLY A 37 8.15 10.05 -10.97
CA GLY A 37 8.43 11.48 -11.10
C GLY A 37 7.86 12.34 -9.95
N TRP A 38 6.77 11.90 -9.31
CA TRP A 38 6.21 12.55 -8.12
C TRP A 38 7.20 12.63 -6.95
N ALA A 39 8.16 11.72 -6.84
CA ALA A 39 9.12 11.71 -5.74
C ALA A 39 10.00 12.97 -5.70
N ALA A 40 10.18 13.67 -6.83
CA ALA A 40 10.94 14.93 -6.90
C ALA A 40 10.17 16.13 -6.32
N ASP A 41 8.83 16.06 -6.23
CA ASP A 41 8.01 17.17 -5.73
C ASP A 41 7.94 17.22 -4.20
N PHE A 42 8.41 16.18 -3.52
CA PHE A 42 8.31 16.04 -2.07
C PHE A 42 9.69 15.91 -1.44
N ALA A 43 9.83 16.40 -0.20
CA ALA A 43 11.04 16.17 0.56
C ALA A 43 11.29 14.67 0.75
N SER A 44 12.55 14.24 0.68
CA SER A 44 12.95 12.83 0.81
C SER A 44 12.35 12.14 2.04
N SER A 45 12.23 12.85 3.17
CA SER A 45 11.58 12.33 4.38
C SER A 45 10.13 11.88 4.16
N HIS A 46 9.33 12.62 3.36
CA HIS A 46 7.95 12.25 3.07
C HIS A 46 7.89 10.98 2.21
N VAL A 47 8.77 10.85 1.22
CA VAL A 47 8.87 9.64 0.39
C VAL A 47 9.25 8.43 1.24
N LYS A 48 10.16 8.59 2.21
CA LYS A 48 10.53 7.54 3.17
C LYS A 48 9.38 7.18 4.10
N LEU A 49 8.63 8.16 4.61
CA LEU A 49 7.47 7.90 5.46
C LEU A 49 6.37 7.13 4.72
N ILE A 50 6.11 7.47 3.46
CA ILE A 50 5.19 6.71 2.59
C ILE A 50 5.70 5.27 2.44
N GLY A 51 6.99 5.09 2.11
CA GLY A 51 7.57 3.76 1.97
C GLY A 51 7.48 2.93 3.26
N LEU A 52 7.71 3.54 4.42
CA LEU A 52 7.56 2.89 5.71
C LEU A 52 6.11 2.47 5.97
N ALA A 53 5.14 3.35 5.70
CA ALA A 53 3.73 3.06 5.85
C ALA A 53 3.26 1.91 4.95
N GLU A 54 3.75 1.84 3.70
CA GLU A 54 3.47 0.73 2.79
C GLU A 54 4.03 -0.61 3.31
N VAL A 55 5.28 -0.62 3.79
CA VAL A 55 5.91 -1.83 4.36
C VAL A 55 5.15 -2.29 5.61
N LEU A 56 4.84 -1.37 6.53
CA LEU A 56 4.08 -1.69 7.74
C LEU A 56 2.67 -2.19 7.41
N GLY A 57 2.00 -1.57 6.43
CA GLY A 57 0.70 -2.03 5.95
C GLY A 57 0.77 -3.43 5.36
N ALA A 58 1.77 -3.72 4.53
CA ALA A 58 1.97 -5.04 3.96
C ALA A 58 2.22 -6.12 5.02
N ILE A 59 3.01 -5.81 6.04
CA ILE A 59 3.21 -6.68 7.21
C ILE A 59 1.89 -6.87 7.95
N GLY A 60 1.15 -5.78 8.19
CA GLY A 60 -0.14 -5.78 8.86
C GLY A 60 -1.23 -6.58 8.13
N LEU A 61 -1.16 -6.71 6.80
CA LEU A 61 -2.08 -7.55 6.02
C LEU A 61 -1.88 -9.06 6.23
N ILE A 62 -0.70 -9.48 6.69
CA ILE A 62 -0.30 -10.89 6.72
C ILE A 62 -0.08 -11.38 8.14
N LEU A 63 0.78 -10.72 8.91
CA LEU A 63 1.26 -11.23 10.19
C LEU A 63 0.15 -11.41 11.25
N PRO A 64 -0.77 -10.45 11.48
CA PRO A 64 -1.81 -10.61 12.49
C PRO A 64 -2.74 -11.79 12.21
N LEU A 65 -3.12 -11.99 10.94
CA LEU A 65 -3.96 -13.11 10.51
C LEU A 65 -3.20 -14.44 10.52
N LEU A 66 -1.92 -14.44 10.11
CA LEU A 66 -1.08 -15.65 10.06
C LEU A 66 -0.77 -16.21 11.45
N LEU A 67 -0.50 -15.31 12.40
CA LEU A 67 -0.12 -15.66 13.76
C LEU A 67 -1.32 -15.80 14.71
N ASP A 68 -2.53 -15.49 14.23
CA ASP A 68 -3.76 -15.42 15.04
C ASP A 68 -3.64 -14.47 16.25
N VAL A 69 -2.89 -13.37 16.09
CA VAL A 69 -2.67 -12.35 17.12
C VAL A 69 -3.33 -11.05 16.68
N ALA A 70 -4.40 -10.67 17.36
CA ALA A 70 -5.26 -9.54 17.01
C ALA A 70 -5.59 -9.49 15.50
N PRO A 71 -6.27 -10.51 14.93
CA PRO A 71 -6.53 -10.60 13.48
C PRO A 71 -7.24 -9.38 12.88
N VAL A 72 -7.97 -8.61 13.70
CA VAL A 72 -8.60 -7.32 13.35
C VAL A 72 -7.63 -6.27 12.83
N LEU A 73 -6.33 -6.38 13.14
CA LEU A 73 -5.30 -5.50 12.59
C LEU A 73 -5.13 -5.67 11.08
N THR A 74 -5.48 -6.84 10.52
CA THR A 74 -5.42 -7.11 9.08
C THR A 74 -6.35 -6.21 8.28
N PRO A 75 -7.67 -6.18 8.52
CA PRO A 75 -8.56 -5.27 7.81
C PRO A 75 -8.31 -3.78 8.16
N ILE A 76 -7.77 -3.47 9.34
CA ILE A 76 -7.34 -2.10 9.67
C ILE A 76 -6.15 -1.66 8.80
N ALA A 77 -5.14 -2.53 8.63
CA ALA A 77 -4.01 -2.27 7.74
C ALA A 77 -4.47 -2.06 6.29
N ALA A 78 -5.45 -2.86 5.84
CA ALA A 78 -6.06 -2.71 4.53
C ALA A 78 -6.75 -1.34 4.35
N ILE A 79 -7.48 -0.84 5.37
CA ILE A 79 -8.05 0.52 5.33
C ILE A 79 -6.96 1.59 5.20
N LEU A 80 -5.89 1.50 5.99
CA LEU A 80 -4.81 2.48 5.98
C LEU A 80 -4.10 2.52 4.62
N LEU A 81 -3.86 1.35 4.02
CA LEU A 81 -3.32 1.23 2.66
C LEU A 81 -4.27 1.82 1.61
N ALA A 82 -5.57 1.60 1.74
CA ALA A 82 -6.57 2.22 0.86
C ALA A 82 -6.52 3.75 0.94
N VAL A 83 -6.47 4.31 2.15
CA VAL A 83 -6.35 5.76 2.38
C VAL A 83 -5.06 6.31 1.76
N LEU A 84 -3.94 5.62 1.94
CA LEU A 84 -2.65 5.99 1.36
C LEU A 84 -2.71 6.01 -0.17
N MET A 85 -3.34 5.00 -0.78
CA MET A 85 -3.54 4.93 -2.23
C MET A 85 -4.48 6.01 -2.76
N LEU A 86 -5.53 6.38 -2.03
CA LEU A 86 -6.38 7.52 -2.40
C LEU A 86 -5.59 8.83 -2.45
N GLY A 87 -4.65 9.03 -1.51
CA GLY A 87 -3.69 10.14 -1.56
C GLY A 87 -2.84 10.09 -2.84
N ALA A 88 -2.32 8.91 -3.19
CA ALA A 88 -1.55 8.72 -4.42
C ALA A 88 -2.38 9.01 -5.69
N VAL A 89 -3.66 8.60 -5.74
CA VAL A 89 -4.58 8.93 -6.83
C VAL A 89 -4.68 10.45 -7.02
N VAL A 90 -4.86 11.20 -5.93
CA VAL A 90 -4.94 12.66 -5.99
C VAL A 90 -3.64 13.28 -6.53
N VAL A 91 -2.48 12.76 -6.13
CA VAL A 91 -1.17 13.22 -6.63
C VAL A 91 -1.04 13.00 -8.14
N HIS A 92 -1.33 11.78 -8.64
CA HIS A 92 -1.23 11.49 -10.07
C HIS A 92 -2.23 12.28 -10.91
N LEU A 93 -3.47 12.46 -10.42
CA LEU A 93 -4.47 13.30 -11.10
C LEU A 93 -4.01 14.76 -11.21
N ARG A 94 -3.44 15.33 -10.13
CA ARG A 94 -2.89 16.70 -10.15
C ARG A 94 -1.73 16.85 -11.14
N ARG A 95 -0.92 15.80 -11.28
CA ARG A 95 0.19 15.73 -12.25
C ARG A 95 -0.25 15.38 -13.68
N LYS A 96 -1.55 15.16 -13.91
CA LYS A 96 -2.10 14.70 -15.21
C LYS A 96 -1.46 13.40 -15.71
N GLU A 97 -1.05 12.55 -14.77
CA GLU A 97 -0.52 11.21 -15.02
C GLU A 97 -1.62 10.16 -14.82
N SER A 98 -1.41 8.93 -15.32
CA SER A 98 -2.37 7.85 -15.13
C SER A 98 -2.47 7.42 -13.66
N PRO A 99 -3.66 7.49 -13.02
CA PRO A 99 -3.87 7.03 -11.65
C PRO A 99 -4.23 5.53 -11.56
N ALA A 100 -4.10 4.77 -12.64
CA ALA A 100 -4.62 3.39 -12.70
C ALA A 100 -4.05 2.48 -11.61
N ALA A 101 -2.72 2.50 -11.41
CA ALA A 101 -2.07 1.67 -10.39
C ALA A 101 -2.57 1.96 -8.97
N PRO A 102 -2.55 3.21 -8.46
CA PRO A 102 -3.06 3.49 -7.13
C PRO A 102 -4.58 3.26 -7.01
N ILE A 103 -5.37 3.44 -8.09
CA ILE A 103 -6.81 3.08 -8.07
C ILE A 103 -6.98 1.58 -7.85
N VAL A 104 -6.28 0.74 -8.61
CA VAL A 104 -6.37 -0.72 -8.48
C VAL A 104 -5.96 -1.16 -7.08
N LEU A 105 -4.85 -0.63 -6.56
CA LEU A 105 -4.39 -0.95 -5.21
C LEU A 105 -5.35 -0.45 -4.13
N ALA A 106 -5.97 0.72 -4.29
CA ALA A 106 -7.00 1.22 -3.38
C ALA A 106 -8.22 0.29 -3.34
N ILE A 107 -8.73 -0.10 -4.51
CA ILE A 107 -9.89 -1.00 -4.63
C ILE A 107 -9.58 -2.34 -3.98
N LEU A 108 -8.44 -2.96 -4.31
CA LEU A 108 -8.04 -4.23 -3.71
C LEU A 108 -7.89 -4.13 -2.19
N SER A 109 -7.35 -3.01 -1.69
CA SER A 109 -7.23 -2.77 -0.25
C SER A 109 -8.60 -2.62 0.42
N ILE A 110 -9.57 -1.96 -0.22
CA ILE A 110 -10.95 -1.88 0.28
C ILE A 110 -11.60 -3.26 0.29
N VAL A 111 -11.42 -4.06 -0.77
CA VAL A 111 -11.94 -5.44 -0.83
C VAL A 111 -11.31 -6.29 0.27
N SER A 112 -10.00 -6.18 0.49
CA SER A 112 -9.29 -6.84 1.60
C SER A 112 -9.88 -6.44 2.96
N ALA A 113 -10.14 -5.15 3.20
CA ALA A 113 -10.76 -4.68 4.44
C ALA A 113 -12.15 -5.30 4.66
N ILE A 114 -13.00 -5.29 3.64
CA ILE A 114 -14.36 -5.85 3.71
C ILE A 114 -14.30 -7.36 3.97
N LEU A 115 -13.48 -8.09 3.21
CA LEU A 115 -13.31 -9.54 3.38
C LEU A 115 -12.70 -9.88 4.74
N GLY A 116 -11.76 -9.08 5.22
CA GLY A 116 -11.12 -9.23 6.52
C GLY A 116 -12.15 -9.09 7.65
N PHE A 117 -12.92 -8.00 7.70
CA PHE A 117 -13.96 -7.85 8.72
C PHE A 117 -15.08 -8.89 8.61
N ALA A 118 -15.41 -9.35 7.41
CA ALA A 118 -16.44 -10.38 7.22
C ALA A 118 -15.96 -11.80 7.56
N ALA A 119 -14.65 -12.02 7.72
CA ALA A 119 -14.04 -13.30 8.05
C ALA A 119 -13.68 -13.46 9.54
N LEU A 120 -13.81 -12.37 10.34
CA LEU A 120 -13.63 -12.34 11.78
C LEU A 120 -14.98 -12.47 12.49
#